data_AF-A0A3A9G4R3-F1
#
_entry.id   AF-A0A3A9G4R3-F1
#
_cell.length_a   1.000
_cell.length_b   1.000
_cell.length_c   1.000
_cell.angle_alpha   90.00
_cell.angle_beta   90.00
_cell.angle_gamma   90.00
#
_symmetry.space_group_name_H-M   'P 1'
#
loop_
_entity.id
_entity.type
_entity.pdbx_description
1 polymer ?
#
loop_
_entity_poly.entity_id
_entity_poly.type
_entity_poly.pdbx_seq_one_letter_code
_entity_poly.pdbx_strand_id
1 'polypeptide(L)' 'MIDFNKVFLDTSPVVYYLENSEPYYLRIKNFLMECVECDLVTSTVTVTEYLTYPYQQRNLKAVNDFYAFYRRNGYRVKKH' A
#
# COMPACT_ATOMS: atom_id res chain seq x y z
N MET A 1 -13.54 21.57 2.44
CA MET A 1 -13.05 20.28 1.91
C MET A 1 -11.68 20.59 1.36
N ILE A 2 -10.61 20.00 1.89
CA ILE A 2 -9.24 20.37 1.49
C ILE A 2 -9.02 19.79 0.10
N ASP A 3 -8.66 20.61 -0.90
CA ASP A 3 -8.49 20.26 -2.33
C ASP A 3 -7.37 19.23 -2.62
N PHE A 4 -6.88 18.52 -1.61
CA PHE A 4 -5.81 17.54 -1.73
C PHE A 4 -6.38 16.17 -2.06
N ASN A 5 -6.55 15.90 -3.36
CA ASN A 5 -6.96 14.59 -3.87
C ASN A 5 -5.83 13.55 -3.95
N LYS A 6 -4.65 13.80 -3.38
CA LYS A 6 -3.49 12.90 -3.53
C LYS A 6 -2.88 12.53 -2.18
N VAL A 7 -2.82 11.23 -1.91
CA VAL A 7 -2.33 10.68 -0.65
C VAL A 7 -1.12 9.81 -0.92
N PHE A 8 0.00 10.09 -0.25
CA PHE A 8 1.16 9.22 -0.30
C PHE A 8 1.04 8.11 0.74
N LEU A 9 1.11 6.85 0.31
CA LEU A 9 1.24 5.70 1.21
C LEU A 9 2.69 5.27 1.36
N ASP A 10 3.12 5.31 2.62
CA ASP A 10 4.39 4.77 3.08
C ASP A 10 4.29 3.24 3.29
N THR A 11 5.40 2.61 3.64
CA THR A 11 5.51 1.14 3.81
C THR A 11 4.65 0.63 4.95
N SER A 12 4.62 1.31 6.11
CA SER A 12 3.89 0.81 7.29
C SER A 12 2.38 0.62 7.04
N PRO A 13 1.62 1.58 6.48
CA PRO A 13 0.22 1.35 6.11
C PRO A 13 0.00 0.16 5.17
N VAL A 14 0.88 -0.02 4.17
CA VAL A 14 0.79 -1.12 3.21
C VAL A 14 0.99 -2.46 3.91
N VAL A 15 2.00 -2.56 4.77
CA VAL A 15 2.26 -3.75 5.60
C VAL A 15 1.05 -4.07 6.48
N TYR A 16 0.55 -3.09 7.23
CA TYR A 16 -0.57 -3.32 8.15
C TYR A 16 -1.82 -3.84 7.45
N TYR A 17 -2.09 -3.33 6.24
CA TYR A 17 -3.23 -3.77 5.45
C TYR A 17 -3.04 -5.19 4.87
N LEU A 18 -1.89 -5.45 4.23
CA LEU A 18 -1.65 -6.72 3.55
C LEU A 18 -1.40 -7.89 4.51
N GLU A 19 -0.84 -7.62 5.68
CA GLU A 19 -0.50 -8.64 6.67
C GLU A 19 -1.54 -8.78 7.79
N ASN A 20 -2.63 -8.01 7.75
CA ASN A 20 -3.65 -7.94 8.80
C ASN A 20 -3.05 -7.66 10.19
N SER A 21 -2.11 -6.70 10.26
CA SER A 21 -1.38 -6.40 11.49
C SER A 21 -2.25 -5.60 12.46
N GLU A 22 -2.68 -6.24 13.55
CA GLU A 22 -3.35 -5.54 14.65
C GLU A 22 -2.36 -4.71 15.48
N PRO A 23 -2.79 -3.56 16.05
CA PRO A 23 -4.15 -3.00 16.05
C PRO A 23 -4.46 -2.09 14.84
N TYR A 24 -3.55 -2.02 13.86
CA TYR A 24 -3.57 -0.98 12.83
C TYR A 24 -4.40 -1.36 11.61
N TYR A 25 -4.64 -2.66 11.40
CA TYR A 25 -5.37 -3.18 10.25
C TYR A 25 -6.71 -2.48 10.05
N LEU A 26 -7.56 -2.45 11.07
CA LEU A 26 -8.89 -1.86 10.95
C LEU A 26 -8.83 -0.36 10.64
N ARG A 27 -7.85 0.34 11.23
CA ARG A 27 -7.66 1.78 10.99
C ARG A 27 -7.23 2.06 9.56
N ILE A 28 -6.28 1.30 9.01
CA ILE A 28 -5.83 1.46 7.63
C ILE A 28 -6.92 1.05 6.64
N LYS A 29 -7.65 -0.03 6.92
CA LYS A 29 -8.78 -0.46 6.09
C LYS A 29 -9.85 0.63 6.00
N ASN A 30 -10.23 1.23 7.13
CA ASN A 30 -11.22 2.31 7.15
C ASN A 30 -10.71 3.55 6.40
N PHE A 31 -9.44 3.92 6.60
CA PHE A 31 -8.81 5.01 5.86
C PHE A 31 -8.86 4.79 4.34
N LEU A 32 -8.52 3.59 3.86
CA LEU A 32 -8.58 3.25 2.43
C LEU A 32 -10.02 3.29 1.88
N MET A 33 -11.02 2.95 2.70
CA MET A 33 -12.43 3.05 2.33
C MET A 33 -12.94 4.50 2.27
N GLU A 34 -12.40 5.39 3.10
CA GLU A 34 -12.69 6.83 3.04
C GLU A 34 -11.98 7.50 1.85
N CYS A 35 -10.82 6.96 1.45
CA CYS A 35 -9.99 7.46 0.37
C CYS A 35 -10.28 6.82 -1.01
N VAL A 36 -11.49 6.32 -1.24
CA VAL A 36 -11.87 5.67 -2.52
C VAL A 36 -11.71 6.62 -3.71
N GLU A 37 -11.96 7.92 -3.51
CA GLU A 37 -11.83 8.96 -4.55
C GLU A 37 -10.43 9.63 -4.56
N CYS A 38 -9.50 9.17 -3.72
CA CYS A 38 -8.15 9.73 -3.66
C CYS A 38 -7.20 9.11 -4.70
N ASP A 39 -6.33 9.92 -5.30
CA ASP A 39 -5.16 9.49 -6.05
C ASP A 39 -4.10 8.97 -5.06
N LEU A 40 -4.16 7.68 -4.75
CA LEU A 40 -3.18 7.03 -3.90
C LEU A 40 -1.85 6.90 -4.67
N VAL A 41 -0.77 7.40 -4.09
CA VAL A 41 0.57 7.35 -4.68
C VAL A 41 1.56 6.72 -3.71
N THR A 42 2.62 6.12 -4.22
CA THR A 42 3.71 5.60 -3.40
C THR A 42 5.04 5.75 -4.16
N SER A 43 6.14 5.34 -3.54
CA SER A 43 7.48 5.42 -4.12
C SER A 43 8.00 4.05 -4.55
N THR A 44 9.01 4.03 -5.43
CA THR A 44 9.77 2.80 -5.70
C THR A 44 10.48 2.27 -4.45
N VAL A 45 10.82 3.14 -3.50
CA VAL A 45 11.42 2.77 -2.21
C VAL A 45 10.43 1.93 -1.41
N THR A 46 9.19 2.39 -1.23
CA THR A 46 8.13 1.65 -0.54
C THR A 46 7.84 0.29 -1.20
N VAL A 47 7.81 0.23 -2.53
CA VAL A 47 7.69 -1.03 -3.28
C VAL A 47 8.84 -1.98 -2.96
N THR A 48 10.07 -1.46 -2.91
CA THR A 48 11.27 -2.26 -2.63
C THR A 48 11.28 -2.74 -1.18
N GLU A 49 10.94 -1.86 -0.22
CA GLU A 49 10.87 -2.19 1.21
C GLU A 49 9.88 -3.32 1.48
N TYR A 50 8.66 -3.22 0.94
CA TYR A 50 7.67 -4.28 1.11
C TYR A 50 8.10 -5.60 0.47
N LEU A 51 8.60 -5.56 -0.78
CA LEU A 51 8.86 -6.77 -1.56
C LEU A 51 10.17 -7.48 -1.20
N THR A 52 11.13 -6.80 -0.56
CA THR A 52 12.45 -7.37 -0.22
C THR A 52 12.31 -8.68 0.57
N TYR A 53 11.54 -8.66 1.66
CA TYR A 53 11.40 -9.84 2.53
C TYR A 53 10.56 -10.97 1.89
N PRO A 54 9.39 -10.70 1.27
CA PRO A 54 8.65 -11.70 0.50
C PRO A 54 9.49 -12.40 -0.58
N TYR A 55 10.31 -11.67 -1.34
CA TYR A 55 11.18 -12.28 -2.34
C TYR A 55 12.30 -13.11 -1.70
N GLN A 56 12.93 -12.62 -0.64
CA GLN A 56 13.96 -13.36 0.11
C GLN A 56 13.42 -14.72 0.61
N GLN A 57 12.17 -14.74 1.08
CA GLN A 57 11.51 -15.95 1.60
C GLN A 57 10.81 -16.80 0.53
N ARG A 58 10.89 -16.43 -0.75
CA ARG A 58 10.12 -17.06 -1.85
C ARG A 58 8.60 -17.10 -1.57
N ASN A 59 8.08 -16.14 -0.81
CA ASN A 59 6.66 -16.03 -0.49
C ASN A 59 5.90 -15.38 -1.65
N LEU A 60 5.66 -16.16 -2.71
CA LEU A 60 4.97 -15.70 -3.91
C LEU A 60 3.53 -15.25 -3.63
N LYS A 61 2.90 -15.75 -2.56
CA LYS A 61 1.57 -15.29 -2.15
C LYS A 61 1.61 -13.82 -1.75
N ALA A 62 2.50 -13.44 -0.83
CA ALA A 62 2.63 -12.05 -0.38
C ALA A 62 3.03 -11.11 -1.54
N VAL A 63 3.91 -11.56 -2.44
CA VAL A 63 4.26 -10.82 -3.67
C VAL A 63 3.02 -10.57 -4.55
N ASN A 64 2.23 -11.62 -4.79
CA ASN A 64 1.03 -11.50 -5.62
C ASN A 64 -0.05 -10.64 -4.96
N ASP A 65 -0.23 -10.76 -3.64
CA ASP A 65 -1.17 -9.95 -2.86
C ASP A 65 -0.80 -8.47 -2.94
N PHE A 66 0.49 -8.13 -2.84
CA PHE A 66 0.98 -6.75 -3.03
C PHE A 66 0.67 -6.21 -4.43
N TYR A 67 1.00 -6.94 -5.50
CA TYR A 67 0.71 -6.47 -6.85
C TYR A 67 -0.80 -6.40 -7.13
N ALA A 68 -1.60 -7.27 -6.51
CA ALA A 68 -3.06 -7.20 -6.60
C ALA A 68 -3.61 -5.96 -5.87
N PHE A 69 -3.05 -5.60 -4.72
CA PHE A 69 -3.36 -4.36 -4.01
C PHE A 69 -2.92 -3.13 -4.81
N TYR A 70 -1.71 -3.17 -5.39
CA TYR A 70 -1.16 -2.08 -6.19
C TYR A 70 -2.03 -1.78 -7.43
N ARG A 71 -2.43 -2.82 -8.17
CA ARG A 71 -3.26 -2.67 -9.37
C ARG A 71 -4.69 -2.21 -9.07
N ARG A 72 -5.32 -2.75 -8.01
CA ARG A 72 -6.72 -2.44 -7.67
C ARG A 72 -6.93 -0.99 -7.27
N ASN A 73 -5.96 -0.40 -6.58
CA ASN A 73 -6.07 0.95 -6.04
C ASN A 73 -5.43 2.01 -6.95
N GLY A 74 -5.02 1.66 -8.18
CA GLY A 74 -4.54 2.62 -9.16
C GLY A 74 -3.26 3.36 -8.77
N TYR A 75 -2.42 2.77 -7.89
CA TYR A 75 -1.24 3.47 -7.39
C TYR A 75 -0.34 3.96 -8.53
N ARG A 76 0.03 5.23 -8.48
CA ARG A 76 1.04 5.80 -9.37
C ARG A 76 2.37 5.86 -8.62
N VAL A 77 3.37 5.12 -9.09
CA VAL A 77 4.74 5.28 -8.60
C VAL A 77 5.26 6.63 -9.08
N LYS A 78 5.49 7.54 -8.13
CA LYS A 78 6.19 8.80 -8.44
C LYS A 78 7.67 8.47 -8.64
N LYS A 79 8.19 8.69 -9.85
CA LYS A 79 9.65 8.79 -10.06
C LYS A 79 10.11 10.08 -9.40
N HIS A 80 11.08 9.99 -8.49
CA HIS A 80 11.84 11.15 -8.05
C HIS A 80 12.66 11.70 -9.20
#